data_AF-A0A923X4V3-F1
#
_entry.id   AF-A0A923X4V3-F1
#
_cell.length_a   1.000
_cell.length_b   1.000
_cell.length_c   1.000
_cell.angle_alpha   90.00
_cell.angle_beta   90.00
_cell.angle_gamma   90.00
#
_symmetry.space_group_name_H-M   'P 1'
#
loop_
_entity.id
_entity.type
_entity.pdbx_description
1 polymer ?
#
loop_
_entity_poly.entity_id
_entity_poly.type
_entity_poly.pdbx_seq_one_letter_code
_entity_poly.pdbx_strand_id
1 'polypeptide(L)'
;MHAIILVGGRGTRLQPLTDSRPKPMLPIIDVPFLEHQLRHLKAHGVTAVTFACGFLPNQIVGYFGEGARVGLQLTYVVEPEPLDTAGAIAFAA
;
A
#
# COMPACT_ATOMS: atom_id res chain seq x y z
N MET A 1 15.71 8.04 -2.48
CA MET A 1 15.43 6.78 -3.22
C MET A 1 13.91 6.60 -3.29
N HIS A 2 13.39 6.06 -4.40
CA HIS A 2 11.93 5.89 -4.63
C HIS A 2 11.57 4.40 -4.67
N ALA A 3 10.39 4.04 -4.17
CA ALA A 3 9.86 2.68 -4.24
C ALA A 3 8.40 2.64 -4.71
N ILE A 4 8.02 1.57 -5.40
CA ILE A 4 6.62 1.28 -5.75
C ILE A 4 6.17 0.09 -4.91
N ILE A 5 5.00 0.20 -4.26
CA ILE A 5 4.39 -0.89 -3.50
C ILE A 5 3.03 -1.23 -4.09
N LEU A 6 2.85 -2.51 -4.42
CA LEU A 6 1.60 -3.04 -4.95
C LEU A 6 0.64 -3.33 -3.80
N VAL A 7 -0.51 -2.66 -3.80
CA VAL A 7 -1.54 -2.77 -2.76
C VAL A 7 -2.94 -3.02 -3.34
N GLY A 8 -3.05 -3.46 -4.60
CA GLY A 8 -4.31 -3.66 -5.29
C GLY A 8 -5.03 -5.01 -5.08
N GLY A 9 -4.33 -6.06 -4.66
CA GLY A 9 -4.90 -7.42 -4.61
C GLY A 9 -5.99 -7.63 -3.56
N ARG A 10 -7.04 -8.39 -3.91
CA ARG A 10 -8.18 -8.75 -3.03
C ARG A 10 -7.81 -9.57 -1.79
N GLY A 11 -6.69 -10.30 -1.81
CA GLY A 11 -6.24 -11.08 -0.64
C GLY A 11 -7.11 -12.28 -0.28
N THR A 12 -7.79 -12.92 -1.25
CA THR A 12 -8.82 -13.97 -1.04
C THR A 12 -8.41 -15.14 -0.13
N ARG A 13 -7.12 -15.48 -0.08
CA ARG A 13 -6.60 -16.55 0.79
C ARG A 13 -6.67 -16.24 2.30
N LEU A 14 -6.94 -14.99 2.67
CA LEU A 14 -7.06 -14.54 4.06
C LEU A 14 -8.50 -14.21 4.45
N GLN A 15 -9.48 -14.59 3.63
CA GLN A 15 -10.89 -14.42 3.98
C GLN A 15 -11.23 -15.21 5.27
N PRO A 16 -12.12 -14.68 6.13
CA PRO A 16 -12.95 -13.48 5.93
C PRO A 16 -12.27 -12.15 6.29
N LEU A 17 -11.01 -12.16 6.74
CA LEU A 17 -10.31 -10.97 7.24
C LEU A 17 -10.20 -9.86 6.19
N THR A 18 -10.15 -10.24 4.92
CA THR A 18 -9.97 -9.31 3.79
C THR A 18 -11.27 -8.87 3.12
N ASP A 19 -12.45 -9.30 3.61
CA ASP A 19 -13.72 -8.93 2.98
C ASP A 19 -14.05 -7.44 3.15
N SER A 20 -13.66 -6.87 4.29
CA SER A 20 -13.93 -5.46 4.64
C SER A 20 -12.65 -4.62 4.81
N ARG A 21 -11.47 -5.20 4.59
CA ARG A 21 -10.18 -4.53 4.81
C ARG A 21 -9.12 -5.03 3.81
N PRO A 22 -8.34 -4.15 3.16
CA PRO A 22 -7.22 -4.57 2.34
C PRO A 22 -6.23 -5.41 3.13
N LYS A 23 -5.65 -6.46 2.51
CA LYS A 23 -4.57 -7.25 3.12
C LYS A 23 -3.45 -6.40 3.71
N PRO A 24 -2.93 -5.35 3.02
CA PRO A 24 -1.86 -4.50 3.58
C PRO A 24 -2.26 -3.75 4.86
N MET A 25 -3.57 -3.56 5.08
CA MET A 25 -4.13 -2.87 6.23
C MET A 25 -4.43 -3.80 7.41
N LEU A 26 -4.27 -5.12 7.26
CA LEU A 26 -4.40 -6.05 8.37
C LEU A 26 -3.34 -5.76 9.45
N PRO A 27 -3.73 -5.70 10.74
CA PRO A 27 -2.82 -5.32 11.81
C PRO A 27 -1.87 -6.48 12.17
N ILE A 28 -0.64 -6.11 12.50
CA ILE A 28 0.35 -6.95 13.17
C ILE A 28 0.80 -6.17 14.40
N ILE A 29 0.40 -6.64 15.59
CA ILE A 29 0.62 -5.94 16.86
C ILE A 29 0.09 -4.50 16.77
N ASP A 30 -1.22 -4.37 16.50
CA ASP A 30 -1.97 -3.11 16.40
C ASP A 30 -1.55 -2.11 15.30
N VAL A 31 -0.52 -2.43 14.52
CA VAL A 31 -0.01 -1.59 13.42
C VAL A 31 -0.24 -2.30 12.08
N PRO A 32 -0.77 -1.62 11.05
CA PRO A 32 -0.96 -2.22 9.73
C PRO A 32 0.34 -2.82 9.17
N PHE A 33 0.26 -3.99 8.54
CA PHE A 33 1.40 -4.63 7.87
C PHE A 33 2.12 -3.68 6.91
N LEU A 34 1.38 -2.84 6.17
CA LEU A 34 1.95 -1.86 5.27
C LEU A 34 2.83 -0.82 5.98
N GLU A 35 2.48 -0.41 7.20
CA GLU A 35 3.28 0.56 7.95
C GLU A 35 4.64 -0.03 8.37
N HIS A 36 4.68 -1.31 8.75
CA HIS A 36 5.93 -2.01 9.03
C HIS A 36 6.86 -2.01 7.81
N GLN A 37 6.32 -2.26 6.62
CA GLN A 37 7.09 -2.19 5.37
C GLN A 37 7.62 -0.79 5.08
N LEU A 38 6.79 0.25 5.26
CA LEU A 38 7.21 1.64 5.04
C LEU A 38 8.31 2.08 6.01
N ARG A 39 8.20 1.71 7.29
CA ARG A 39 9.24 1.97 8.30
C ARG A 39 10.56 1.28 7.93
N HIS A 40 10.49 0.04 7.46
CA HIS A 40 11.66 -0.70 6.98
C HIS A 40 12.32 -0.02 5.76
N LEU A 41 11.54 0.36 4.76
CA LEU A 41 12.03 1.07 3.57
C LEU A 41 12.69 2.41 3.93
N LYS A 42 12.06 3.18 4.81
CA LYS A 42 12.62 4.46 5.30
C LYS A 42 13.97 4.27 5.97
N ALA A 43 14.10 3.24 6.81
CA ALA A 43 15.37 2.92 7.48
C ALA A 43 16.51 2.62 6.48
N HIS A 44 16.18 2.26 5.24
CA HIS A 44 17.13 2.01 4.14
C HIS A 44 17.23 3.17 3.14
N GLY A 45 16.79 4.39 3.51
CA GLY A 45 17.00 5.59 2.69
C GLY A 45 15.96 5.83 1.59
N VAL A 46 14.85 5.09 1.59
CA VAL A 46 13.68 5.42 0.77
C VAL A 46 13.04 6.69 1.32
N THR A 47 12.71 7.62 0.43
CA THR A 47 12.19 8.96 0.77
C THR A 47 10.80 9.20 0.19
N ALA A 48 10.45 8.48 -0.87
CA ALA A 48 9.16 8.56 -1.55
C ALA A 48 8.66 7.16 -1.93
N VAL A 49 7.34 6.96 -1.83
CA VAL A 49 6.67 5.70 -2.18
C VAL A 49 5.42 5.97 -3.00
N THR A 50 5.28 5.27 -4.13
CA THR A 50 4.01 5.22 -4.86
C THR A 50 3.28 3.91 -4.56
N PHE A 51 2.01 4.00 -4.19
CA PHE A 51 1.13 2.85 -4.04
C PHE A 51 0.32 2.59 -5.31
N ALA A 52 0.50 1.42 -5.92
CA ALA A 52 -0.40 0.92 -6.95
C ALA A 52 -1.62 0.27 -6.26
N CYS A 53 -2.70 1.04 -6.17
CA CYS A 53 -3.90 0.73 -5.42
C CYS A 53 -4.99 0.12 -6.31
N GLY A 54 -5.82 -0.73 -5.73
CA GLY A 54 -6.94 -1.37 -6.43
C GLY A 54 -8.11 -1.64 -5.48
N PHE A 55 -8.00 -2.67 -4.64
CA PHE A 55 -9.05 -3.02 -3.68
C PHE A 55 -9.09 -2.06 -2.47
N LEU A 56 -10.23 -1.38 -2.28
CA LEU A 56 -10.52 -0.48 -1.14
C LEU A 56 -9.43 0.59 -0.87
N PRO A 57 -9.04 1.41 -1.88
CA PRO A 57 -7.92 2.35 -1.79
C PRO A 57 -8.12 3.40 -0.69
N ASN A 58 -9.37 3.80 -0.44
CA ASN A 58 -9.73 4.82 0.55
C ASN A 58 -9.29 4.46 1.98
N GLN A 59 -9.18 3.17 2.32
CA GLN A 59 -8.69 2.77 3.65
C GLN A 59 -7.19 3.04 3.81
N ILE A 60 -6.41 2.87 2.73
CA ILE A 60 -4.97 3.14 2.73
C ILE A 60 -4.75 4.66 2.76
N VAL A 61 -5.46 5.41 1.91
CA VAL A 61 -5.40 6.88 1.86
C VAL A 61 -5.81 7.48 3.20
N GLY A 62 -6.91 7.01 3.79
CA GLY A 62 -7.41 7.54 5.07
C GLY A 62 -6.46 7.30 6.25
N TYR A 63 -5.72 6.19 6.26
CA TYR A 63 -4.78 5.87 7.34
C TYR A 63 -3.44 6.61 7.23
N PHE A 64 -2.89 6.69 6.01
CA PHE A 64 -1.54 7.22 5.77
C PHE A 64 -1.53 8.70 5.36
N GLY A 65 -2.60 9.22 4.75
CA GLY A 65 -2.70 10.59 4.26
C GLY A 65 -1.51 10.95 3.36
N GLU A 66 -0.91 12.12 3.57
CA GLU A 66 0.28 12.55 2.83
C GLU A 66 1.59 11.88 3.33
N GLY A 67 1.52 10.98 4.31
CA GLY A 67 2.66 10.21 4.80
C GLY A 67 3.38 10.77 6.01
N ALA A 68 2.85 11.83 6.64
CA ALA A 68 3.41 12.38 7.88
C ALA A 68 3.61 11.32 8.99
N ARG A 69 2.66 10.36 9.11
CA ARG A 69 2.72 9.23 10.07
C ARG A 69 4.01 8.42 9.95
N VAL A 70 4.50 8.22 8.73
CA VAL A 70 5.70 7.42 8.44
C VAL A 70 6.90 8.29 8.09
N GLY A 71 6.70 9.59 7.85
CA GLY A 71 7.71 10.54 7.40
C GLY A 71 8.31 10.14 6.05
N LEU A 72 7.45 9.81 5.09
CA LEU A 72 7.74 9.53 3.68
C LEU A 72 6.79 10.36 2.82
N GLN A 73 7.20 10.72 1.60
CA GLN A 73 6.28 11.27 0.60
C GLN A 73 5.49 10.12 -0.03
N LEU A 74 4.16 10.17 0.05
CA LEU A 74 3.29 9.10 -0.43
C LEU A 74 2.43 9.55 -1.60
N THR A 75 2.46 8.78 -2.68
CA THR A 75 1.59 8.96 -3.86
C THR A 75 0.67 7.76 -4.00
N TYR A 76 -0.57 7.99 -4.39
CA TYR A 76 -1.58 6.94 -4.57
C TYR A 76 -2.03 6.92 -6.02
N VAL A 77 -1.81 5.78 -6.67
CA VAL A 77 -2.23 5.55 -8.05
C VAL A 77 -3.29 4.47 -8.01
N VAL A 78 -4.53 4.78 -8.40
CA VAL A 78 -5.65 3.83 -8.37
C VAL A 78 -5.79 3.22 -9.76
N GLU A 79 -5.54 1.92 -9.85
CA GLU A 79 -5.73 1.14 -11.07
C GLU A 79 -7.23 1.11 -11.43
N PRO A 80 -7.61 1.38 -12.70
CA PRO A 80 -9.00 1.33 -13.14
C PRO A 80 -9.57 -0.10 -13.13
N GLU A 81 -8.71 -1.09 -13.32
CA GLU A 81 -8.99 -2.52 -13.29
C GLU A 81 -7.73 -3.26 -12.79
N PRO A 82 -7.82 -4.53 -12.35
CA PRO A 82 -6.63 -5.27 -11.92
C PRO A 82 -5.63 -5.45 -13.08
N LEU A 83 -4.49 -4.76 -13.04
CA LEU A 83 -3.48 -4.78 -14.12
C LEU A 83 -2.39 -5.86 -13.92
N ASP A 84 -2.59 -6.77 -12.96
CA ASP A 84 -1.59 -7.69 -12.46
C ASP A 84 -0.28 -6.98 -12.02
N THR A 85 0.73 -7.74 -11.60
CA THR A 85 1.96 -7.19 -11.01
C THR A 85 2.70 -6.24 -11.95
N ALA A 86 2.95 -6.67 -13.20
CA ALA A 86 3.77 -5.89 -14.12
C ALA A 86 3.02 -4.65 -14.66
N GLY A 87 1.72 -4.78 -14.93
CA GLY A 87 0.90 -3.66 -15.38
C GLY A 87 0.74 -2.61 -14.29
N ALA A 88 0.56 -3.02 -13.04
CA ALA A 88 0.50 -2.11 -11.89
C ALA A 88 1.81 -1.33 -11.70
N ILE A 89 2.97 -1.97 -11.89
CA ILE A 89 4.28 -1.29 -11.84
C ILE A 89 4.38 -0.27 -12.98
N ALA A 90 4.06 -0.66 -14.22
CA ALA A 90 4.16 0.24 -15.36
C ALA A 90 3.20 1.44 -15.26
N PHE A 91 2.03 1.25 -14.65
CA PHE A 91 1.05 2.32 -14.42
C PHE A 91 1.45 3.29 -13.30
N ALA A 92 2.21 2.81 -12.31
CA ALA A 92 2.62 3.58 -11.14
C ALA A 92 4.02 4.21 -11.25
N ALA A 93 4.79 3.87 -12.30
CA ALA A 93 6.14 4.35 -12.56
C ALA A 93 6.20 5.80 -13.06
#